data_AF-A0AAW3JPP0-F1
#
_entry.id   AF-A0AAW3JPP0-F1
#
_cell.length_a   1.000
_cell.length_b   1.000
_cell.length_c   1.000
_cell.angle_alpha   90.00
_cell.angle_beta   90.00
_cell.angle_gamma   90.00
#
_symmetry.space_group_name_H-M   'P 1'
#
loop_
_entity.id
_entity.type
_entity.pdbx_description
1 polymer ?
#
loop_
_entity_poly.entity_id
_entity_poly.type
_entity_poly.pdbx_seq_one_letter_code
_entity_poly.pdbx_strand_id
1 'polypeptide(L)'
;MKEQKESGGEERREDDDGGHIIARILSGSEGEENLVPMRRTINRGDYKRMENEIAKALQEGKGVSVHIKIEYNGESGRPTKIREEYIIDGKKTVCEFDNVEGSTDLSEPLSDKISDEDYDRLKQTLMDVSEYRIQKEWKKKHIDG
;
A
#
# COMPACT_ATOMS: atom_id res chain seq x y z
N MET A 1 2.71 -12.63 14.43
CA MET A 1 1.35 -12.54 13.83
C MET A 1 0.26 -11.99 14.76
N LYS A 2 0.51 -11.81 16.07
CA LYS A 2 -0.44 -11.13 16.97
C LYS A 2 -0.28 -9.59 16.90
N GLU A 3 0.96 -9.12 16.83
CA GLU A 3 1.32 -7.69 16.70
C GLU A 3 0.69 -7.01 15.47
N GLN A 4 0.75 -7.60 14.27
CA GLN A 4 0.13 -6.98 13.07
C GLN A 4 -1.39 -6.78 13.15
N LYS A 5 -2.11 -7.51 14.02
CA LYS A 5 -3.57 -7.37 14.16
C LYS A 5 -3.97 -6.29 15.18
N GLU A 6 -3.06 -5.94 16.08
CA GLU A 6 -3.33 -5.08 17.24
C GLU A 6 -2.48 -3.80 17.25
N SER A 7 -1.39 -3.74 16.47
CA SER A 7 -0.43 -2.63 16.37
C SER A 7 -0.61 -1.80 15.09
N GLY A 8 -0.11 -0.56 15.09
CA GLY A 8 -0.25 0.39 13.96
C GLY A 8 -0.52 1.85 14.35
N GLY A 9 -0.32 2.24 15.62
CA GLY A 9 -0.48 3.63 16.07
C GLY A 9 -1.93 4.09 16.28
N GLU A 10 -2.10 5.27 16.89
CA GLU A 10 -3.41 5.83 17.27
C GLU A 10 -4.31 6.17 16.08
N GLU A 11 -3.74 6.37 14.88
CA GLU A 11 -4.47 6.74 13.67
C GLU A 11 -4.89 5.55 12.79
N ARG A 12 -4.74 4.33 13.30
CA ARG A 12 -5.17 3.10 12.62
C ARG A 12 -6.68 3.12 12.36
N ARG A 13 -7.09 2.80 11.13
CA ARG A 13 -8.51 2.59 10.77
C ARG A 13 -8.95 1.15 11.09
N GLU A 14 -10.25 0.93 11.20
CA GLU A 14 -10.82 -0.40 11.53
C GLU A 14 -10.39 -1.51 10.54
N ASP A 15 -10.16 -1.13 9.28
CA ASP A 15 -9.71 -1.97 8.18
C ASP A 15 -8.19 -1.99 7.95
N ASP A 16 -7.42 -1.32 8.81
CA ASP A 16 -5.96 -1.35 8.79
C ASP A 16 -5.40 -2.49 9.68
N ASP A 17 -4.28 -3.06 9.22
CA ASP A 17 -3.36 -3.89 10.00
C ASP A 17 -2.07 -3.08 10.27
N GLY A 18 -1.27 -3.48 11.27
CA GLY A 18 0.10 -2.98 11.44
C GLY A 18 1.03 -3.60 10.38
N GLY A 19 1.36 -2.84 9.34
CA GLY A 19 2.25 -3.26 8.26
C GLY A 19 3.71 -3.03 8.65
N HIS A 20 4.58 -4.02 8.42
CA HIS A 20 6.02 -3.86 8.67
C HIS A 20 6.63 -3.00 7.56
N ILE A 21 7.38 -1.96 7.91
CA ILE A 21 8.07 -1.11 6.93
C ILE A 21 9.25 -1.88 6.33
N ILE A 22 10.10 -2.43 7.18
CA ILE A 22 11.21 -3.29 6.78
C ILE A 22 10.76 -4.73 6.92
N ALA A 23 10.73 -5.47 5.81
CA ALA A 23 10.46 -6.90 5.82
C ALA A 23 11.33 -7.56 6.91
N ARG A 24 10.70 -8.32 7.82
CA ARG A 24 11.33 -8.99 8.98
C ARG A 24 12.61 -9.77 8.65
N ILE A 25 12.81 -10.08 7.38
CA ILE A 25 13.87 -10.88 6.80
C ILE A 25 15.17 -10.07 6.60
N LEU A 26 15.08 -8.74 6.53
CA LEU A 26 16.23 -7.83 6.35
C LEU A 26 16.85 -7.35 7.67
N SER A 27 16.56 -8.02 8.80
CA SER A 27 17.00 -7.61 10.14
C SER A 27 16.46 -6.24 10.60
N GLY A 28 15.28 -5.83 10.14
CA GLY A 28 14.55 -4.70 10.74
C GLY A 28 14.22 -4.97 12.22
N SER A 29 14.27 -3.94 13.06
CA SER A 29 13.96 -4.09 14.48
C SER A 29 12.54 -4.61 14.69
N GLU A 30 12.35 -5.36 15.77
CA GLU A 30 11.05 -5.92 16.18
C GLU A 30 10.14 -4.88 16.87
N GLY A 31 10.57 -3.62 16.97
CA GLY A 31 9.86 -2.59 17.72
C GLY A 31 8.75 -1.89 16.94
N GLU A 32 7.90 -1.16 17.67
CA GLU A 32 6.77 -0.37 17.13
C GLU A 32 7.23 0.67 16.10
N GLU A 33 8.51 1.06 16.10
CA GLU A 33 9.11 1.94 15.10
C GLU A 33 9.08 1.37 13.67
N ASN A 34 8.90 0.05 13.52
CA ASN A 34 8.87 -0.63 12.23
C ASN A 34 7.44 -0.93 11.74
N LEU A 35 6.41 -0.38 12.40
CA LEU A 35 5.01 -0.62 12.04
C LEU A 35 4.31 0.67 11.64
N VAL A 36 3.69 0.64 10.47
CA VAL A 36 2.76 1.71 10.02
C VAL A 36 1.35 1.17 9.88
N PRO A 37 0.32 1.98 10.17
CA PRO A 37 -1.05 1.60 9.85
C PRO A 37 -1.19 1.46 8.33
N MET A 38 -1.46 0.25 7.88
CA MET A 38 -1.53 -0.14 6.48
C MET A 38 -2.85 -0.86 6.19
N ARG A 39 -3.51 -0.52 5.09
CA ARG A 39 -4.76 -1.16 4.69
C ARG A 39 -4.58 -2.68 4.61
N ARG A 40 -5.48 -3.43 5.24
CA ARG A 40 -5.40 -4.90 5.32
C ARG A 40 -5.31 -5.57 3.95
N THR A 41 -5.98 -5.00 2.94
CA THR A 41 -5.96 -5.52 1.56
C THR A 41 -4.56 -5.44 0.93
N ILE A 42 -3.80 -4.39 1.25
CA ILE A 42 -2.43 -4.18 0.78
C ILE A 42 -1.49 -5.08 1.58
N ASN A 43 -1.55 -4.97 2.91
CA ASN A 43 -0.67 -5.69 3.83
C ASN A 43 -0.72 -7.20 3.61
N ARG A 44 -1.91 -7.77 3.42
CA ARG A 44 -2.08 -9.23 3.22
C ARG A 44 -2.02 -9.66 1.76
N GLY A 45 -2.10 -8.71 0.83
CA GLY A 45 -2.11 -8.94 -0.60
C GLY A 45 -0.74 -8.66 -1.22
N ASP A 46 -0.66 -7.55 -1.94
CA ASP A 46 0.46 -7.22 -2.81
C ASP A 46 1.76 -6.99 -2.02
N TYR A 47 1.67 -6.34 -0.86
CA TYR A 47 2.82 -6.11 0.03
C TYR A 47 3.43 -7.43 0.50
N LYS A 48 2.60 -8.35 1.00
CA LYS A 48 3.04 -9.69 1.40
C LYS A 48 3.65 -10.50 0.26
N ARG A 49 3.17 -10.34 -0.98
CA ARG A 49 3.76 -11.03 -2.14
C ARG A 49 5.19 -10.54 -2.40
N MET A 50 5.39 -9.23 -2.35
CA MET A 50 6.71 -8.61 -2.46
C MET A 50 7.64 -9.07 -1.31
N GLU A 51 7.17 -9.06 -0.06
CA GLU A 51 7.94 -9.58 1.09
C GLU A 51 8.38 -11.04 0.87
N ASN A 52 7.49 -11.90 0.36
CA ASN A 52 7.81 -13.30 0.06
C ASN A 52 8.81 -13.47 -1.08
N GLU A 53 8.82 -12.58 -2.08
CA GLU A 53 9.80 -12.61 -3.17
C GLU A 53 11.19 -12.29 -2.64
N ILE A 54 11.30 -11.21 -1.86
CA ILE A 54 12.54 -10.82 -1.17
C ILE A 54 13.01 -11.94 -0.25
N ALA A 55 12.08 -12.55 0.51
CA ALA A 55 12.36 -13.72 1.36
C ALA A 55 13.06 -14.84 0.62
N LYS A 56 12.47 -15.23 -0.51
CA LYS A 56 12.93 -16.34 -1.32
C LYS A 56 14.29 -16.03 -1.93
N ALA A 57 14.50 -14.82 -2.42
CA ALA A 57 15.79 -14.41 -2.96
C ALA A 57 16.91 -14.50 -1.92
N LEU A 58 16.66 -14.04 -0.69
CA LEU A 58 17.62 -14.16 0.41
C LEU A 58 17.89 -15.62 0.79
N GLN A 59 16.86 -16.48 0.82
CA GLN A 59 17.02 -17.92 1.07
C GLN A 59 17.85 -18.61 -0.02
N GLU A 60 17.76 -18.15 -1.27
CA GLU A 60 18.55 -18.63 -2.40
C GLU A 60 19.99 -18.08 -2.39
N GLY A 61 20.36 -17.25 -1.40
CA GLY A 61 21.70 -16.66 -1.27
C GLY A 61 21.97 -15.50 -2.23
N LYS A 62 20.92 -14.89 -2.79
CA LYS A 62 21.05 -13.76 -3.72
C LYS A 62 21.35 -12.46 -2.99
N GLY A 63 22.05 -11.57 -3.68
CA GLY A 63 22.24 -10.21 -3.21
C GLY A 63 20.93 -9.44 -3.35
N VAL A 64 20.43 -8.91 -2.22
CA VAL A 64 19.22 -8.09 -2.18
C VAL A 64 19.53 -6.71 -1.60
N SER A 65 19.08 -5.66 -2.27
CA SER A 65 19.09 -4.28 -1.77
C SER A 65 17.66 -3.76 -1.76
N VAL A 66 17.24 -3.08 -0.69
CA VAL A 66 15.88 -2.54 -0.54
C VAL A 66 15.97 -1.08 -0.10
N HIS A 67 15.14 -0.25 -0.72
CA HIS A 67 14.96 1.15 -0.41
C HIS A 67 13.46 1.45 -0.29
N ILE A 68 13.04 2.02 0.83
CA ILE A 68 11.64 2.31 1.12
C ILE A 68 11.47 3.80 1.33
N LYS A 69 10.44 4.36 0.71
CA LYS A 69 9.99 5.74 0.88
C LYS A 69 8.53 5.73 1.31
N ILE A 70 8.24 6.45 2.40
CA ILE A 70 6.89 6.57 2.95
C ILE A 70 6.47 8.04 2.87
N GLU A 71 5.24 8.27 2.42
CA GLU A 71 4.67 9.61 2.29
C GLU A 71 3.48 9.78 3.24
N TYR A 72 3.56 10.80 4.07
CA TYR A 72 2.52 11.21 5.01
C TYR A 72 1.86 12.50 4.51
N ASN A 73 0.59 12.69 4.84
CA ASN A 73 -0.13 13.93 4.55
C ASN A 73 -0.44 14.68 5.85
N GLY A 74 0.04 15.92 5.97
CA GLY A 74 -0.12 16.73 7.18
C GLY A 74 0.62 16.13 8.37
N GLU A 75 -0.01 16.22 9.55
CA GLU A 75 0.53 15.69 10.82
C GLU A 75 0.13 14.24 11.10
N SER A 76 -0.50 13.56 10.12
CA SER A 76 -0.96 12.19 10.28
C SER A 76 0.21 11.22 10.44
N GLY A 77 0.18 10.40 11.50
CA GLY A 77 1.03 9.23 11.69
C GLY A 77 0.67 8.05 10.79
N ARG A 78 -0.40 8.15 10.00
CA ARG A 78 -0.78 7.17 8.99
C ARG A 78 -0.26 7.54 7.61
N PRO A 79 0.54 6.67 6.97
CA PRO A 79 1.04 6.98 5.63
C PRO A 79 -0.09 6.95 4.61
N THR A 80 0.04 7.80 3.61
CA THR A 80 -0.84 7.85 2.44
C THR A 80 -0.32 7.01 1.30
N LYS A 81 1.00 6.97 1.10
CA LYS A 81 1.66 6.14 0.08
C LYS A 81 2.89 5.45 0.64
N ILE A 82 3.13 4.25 0.14
CA ILE A 82 4.32 3.45 0.45
C ILE A 82 4.95 3.06 -0.88
N ARG A 83 6.20 3.47 -1.09
CA ARG A 83 6.98 3.15 -2.29
C ARG A 83 8.19 2.33 -1.89
N GLU A 84 8.28 1.13 -2.42
CA GLU A 84 9.40 0.23 -2.18
C GLU A 84 10.12 -0.07 -3.47
N GLU A 85 11.44 -0.02 -3.41
CA GLU A 85 12.34 -0.34 -4.50
C GLU A 85 13.30 -1.40 -4.02
N TYR A 86 13.32 -2.56 -4.69
CA TYR A 86 14.23 -3.64 -4.36
C TYR A 86 14.97 -4.13 -5.59
N ILE A 87 16.22 -4.56 -5.38
CA ILE A 87 17.11 -5.09 -6.41
C ILE A 87 17.48 -6.51 -6.01
N ILE A 88 17.16 -7.48 -6.87
CA ILE A 88 17.54 -8.89 -6.71
C ILE A 88 18.38 -9.27 -7.94
N ASP A 89 19.61 -9.73 -7.72
CA ASP A 89 20.57 -10.08 -8.79
C ASP A 89 20.70 -9.00 -9.87
N GLY A 90 20.72 -7.73 -9.47
CA GLY A 90 20.83 -6.57 -10.36
C GLY A 90 19.52 -6.19 -11.08
N LYS A 91 18.42 -6.92 -10.88
CA LYS A 91 17.10 -6.56 -11.41
C LYS A 91 16.34 -5.71 -10.41
N LYS A 92 16.04 -4.47 -10.80
CA LYS A 92 15.28 -3.50 -10.01
C LYS A 92 13.78 -3.69 -10.23
N THR A 93 13.05 -3.80 -9.13
CA THR A 93 11.58 -3.77 -9.07
C THR A 93 11.14 -2.61 -8.20
N VAL A 94 10.08 -1.91 -8.63
CA VAL A 94 9.47 -0.81 -7.88
C VAL A 94 8.01 -1.15 -7.64
N CYS A 95 7.58 -1.08 -6.38
CA CYS A 95 6.21 -1.25 -5.95
C CYS A 95 5.71 0.04 -5.31
N GLU A 96 4.53 0.49 -5.72
CA GLU A 96 3.86 1.65 -5.13
C GLU A 96 2.49 1.21 -4.62
N PHE A 97 2.23 1.49 -3.35
CA PHE A 97 1.02 1.10 -2.66
C PHE A 97 0.29 2.34 -2.17
N ASP A 98 -0.96 2.46 -2.60
CA ASP A 98 -1.85 3.51 -2.15
C ASP A 98 -2.58 3.11 -0.87
N ASN A 99 -2.18 3.69 0.24
CA ASN A 99 -2.71 3.37 1.55
C ASN A 99 -4.03 4.11 1.84
N VAL A 100 -4.62 4.82 0.87
CA VAL A 100 -5.92 5.49 0.99
C VAL A 100 -6.98 4.68 0.27
N GLU A 101 -8.10 4.39 0.95
CA GLU A 101 -9.19 3.64 0.33
C GLU A 101 -9.86 4.43 -0.80
N GLY A 102 -9.95 3.80 -1.99
CA GLY A 102 -10.60 4.39 -3.15
C GLY A 102 -9.78 5.47 -3.85
N SER A 103 -8.53 5.68 -3.43
CA SER A 103 -7.63 6.59 -4.11
C SER A 103 -7.28 6.07 -5.50
N THR A 104 -7.14 7.02 -6.43
CA THR A 104 -6.84 6.79 -7.85
C THR A 104 -5.52 7.41 -8.24
N ASP A 105 -4.71 7.84 -7.27
CA ASP A 105 -3.46 8.56 -7.50
C ASP A 105 -2.44 7.76 -8.33
N LEU A 106 -2.49 6.43 -8.25
CA LEU A 106 -1.65 5.55 -9.08
C LEU A 106 -2.16 5.39 -10.52
N SER A 107 -3.22 6.10 -10.92
CA SER A 107 -3.67 6.15 -12.33
C SER A 107 -2.82 7.10 -13.17
N GLU A 108 -2.25 8.16 -12.59
CA GLU A 108 -1.44 9.13 -13.34
C GLU A 108 -0.22 8.51 -14.04
N PRO A 109 0.56 7.61 -13.41
CA PRO A 109 1.68 6.94 -14.07
C PRO A 109 1.29 5.99 -15.21
N LEU A 110 -0.02 5.68 -15.38
CA LEU A 110 -0.50 4.87 -16.48
C LEU A 110 -0.69 5.68 -17.78
N SER A 111 -0.80 7.01 -17.70
CA SER A 111 -0.94 7.87 -18.88
C SER A 111 0.18 7.67 -19.91
N ASP A 112 1.42 7.45 -19.43
CA ASP A 112 2.57 7.19 -20.31
C ASP A 112 2.61 5.76 -20.89
N LYS A 113 1.76 4.85 -20.40
CA LYS A 113 1.78 3.41 -20.75
C LYS A 113 0.58 2.96 -21.58
N ILE A 114 -0.48 3.77 -21.65
CA ILE A 114 -1.71 3.46 -22.38
C ILE A 114 -2.03 4.62 -23.33
N SER A 115 -2.90 4.37 -24.32
CA SER A 115 -3.32 5.44 -25.23
C SER A 115 -4.11 6.52 -24.49
N ASP A 116 -4.04 7.77 -24.94
CA ASP A 116 -4.81 8.88 -24.36
C ASP A 116 -6.31 8.56 -24.27
N GLU A 117 -6.86 7.89 -25.30
CA GLU A 117 -8.26 7.48 -25.34
C GLU A 117 -8.61 6.41 -24.30
N ASP A 118 -7.71 5.46 -24.06
CA ASP A 118 -7.88 4.45 -23.00
C ASP A 118 -7.70 5.06 -21.61
N TYR A 119 -6.80 6.04 -21.48
CA TYR A 119 -6.62 6.79 -20.25
C TYR A 119 -7.85 7.62 -19.90
N ASP A 120 -8.47 8.28 -20.87
CA ASP A 120 -9.70 9.04 -20.67
C ASP A 120 -10.88 8.13 -20.28
N ARG A 121 -11.01 6.96 -20.93
CA ARG A 121 -11.99 5.93 -20.52
C ARG A 121 -11.75 5.43 -19.11
N LEU A 122 -10.48 5.19 -18.75
CA LEU A 122 -10.10 4.76 -17.42
C LEU A 122 -10.42 5.84 -16.39
N LYS A 123 -10.11 7.11 -16.67
CA LYS A 123 -10.45 8.25 -15.81
C LYS A 123 -11.96 8.39 -15.59
N GLN A 124 -12.77 8.30 -16.65
CA GLN A 124 -14.23 8.34 -16.52
C GLN A 124 -14.75 7.19 -15.65
N THR A 125 -14.24 5.98 -15.87
CA THR A 125 -14.61 4.81 -15.06
C THR A 125 -14.25 5.01 -13.58
N LEU A 126 -13.08 5.58 -13.30
CA LEU A 126 -12.63 5.86 -11.94
C LEU A 126 -13.49 6.94 -11.27
N MET A 127 -13.88 7.99 -12.01
CA MET A 127 -14.81 9.02 -11.53
C MET A 127 -16.17 8.40 -11.19
N ASP A 128 -16.77 7.61 -12.10
CA ASP A 128 -18.08 6.97 -11.88
C ASP A 128 -18.06 6.01 -10.68
N VAL A 129 -17.01 5.21 -10.52
CA VAL A 129 -16.85 4.31 -9.37
C VAL A 129 -16.71 5.09 -8.06
N SER A 130 -15.99 6.22 -8.08
CA SER A 130 -15.83 7.09 -6.91
C SER A 130 -17.16 7.73 -6.50
N GLU A 131 -17.93 8.25 -7.45
CA GLU A 131 -19.25 8.84 -7.22
C GLU A 131 -20.25 7.80 -6.69
N TYR A 132 -20.28 6.61 -7.28
CA TYR A 132 -21.13 5.51 -6.81
C TYR A 132 -20.79 5.13 -5.36
N ARG A 133 -19.51 5.07 -5.02
CA ARG A 133 -19.05 4.76 -3.66
C ARG A 133 -19.49 5.85 -2.66
N ILE A 134 -19.33 7.13 -3.01
CA ILE A 134 -19.80 8.26 -2.19
C ILE A 134 -21.32 8.18 -1.96
N GLN A 135 -22.09 7.93 -3.01
CA GLN A 135 -23.55 7.81 -2.92
C GLN A 135 -23.97 6.63 -2.02
N LYS A 136 -23.28 5.49 -2.12
CA LYS A 136 -23.55 4.30 -1.30
C LYS A 136 -23.27 4.56 0.18
N GLU A 137 -22.13 5.16 0.51
CA GLU A 137 -21.78 5.50 1.90
C GLU A 137 -22.69 6.59 2.48
N TRP A 138 -23.11 7.57 1.66
CA TRP A 138 -24.10 8.56 2.06
C TRP A 138 -25.44 7.92 2.41
N LYS A 139 -25.95 7.00 1.58
CA LYS A 139 -27.21 6.27 1.84
C LYS A 139 -27.12 5.42 3.12
N LYS A 140 -26.01 4.69 3.30
CA LYS A 140 -25.78 3.87 4.50
C LYS A 140 -25.83 4.69 5.80
N LYS A 141 -25.33 5.94 5.77
CA LYS A 141 -25.31 6.83 6.94
C LYS A 141 -26.64 7.54 7.24
N HIS A 142 -27.50 7.74 6.23
CA HIS A 142 -28.65 8.65 6.37
C HIS A 142 -30.01 8.00 6.06
N ILE A 143 -30.04 6.76 5.57
CA ILE A 143 -31.29 6.07 5.20
C ILE A 143 -31.53 4.82 6.05
N ASP A 144 -30.50 4.09 6.46
CA ASP A 144 -30.62 2.83 7.21
C ASP A 144 -30.37 2.99 8.74
N GLY A 145 -30.54 4.21 9.28
CA GLY A 145 -30.37 4.54 10.71
C GLY A 145 -31.69 4.76 11.44
#